data_AF-A0A348ANH2-F1
#
_entry.id   AF-A0A348ANH2-F1
#
_cell.length_a   1.000
_cell.length_b   1.000
_cell.length_c   1.000
_cell.angle_alpha   90.00
_cell.angle_beta   90.00
_cell.angle_gamma   90.00
#
_symmetry.space_group_name_H-M   'P 1'
#
loop_
_entity.id
_entity.type
_entity.pdbx_description
1 polymer ?
#
loop_
_entity_poly.entity_id
_entity_poly.type
_entity_poly.pdbx_seq_one_letter_code
_entity_poly.pdbx_strand_id
1 'polypeptide(L)'
;MKQEPLFDNLEELPLPKEQDVKSGKEEAAIIKERREQKKKQPAGKPQPAAVLRRRRKKGLAMVEDYYAVLGVSNTDSLDILKRNYIAKVKEHPPETHPEQYQLIRQAYDTLRDAGRRKEYDVLRKYGESVDDLVHEAMNSSMGNAEKLLNRALAIDPGYQKARLALAYLYLHQDKETKFEEQFTVLRETVGDEVWPALWKTKIVMLLEEYHGACAFVEAEQRRHRYPETLTQDWDMYLSVYEYADREEEFMAELETRASGAGGENPDDIGLFIAWLQVADALDDKKSLNRAERETGKFIKRFCLPQQRTVIAAALLAEYHKCKESGDTDGAKRMADLAYAADRNSKEVRETREQAQANYSIGKEMERALNDQRILPLVLLDAMEWLVEEDVLDGGMLDELRSALPDEILEELREMDEEYAASIVCLKKKCPIIYRRFQARWEALFKEKTGGLNREARRSLRL
;
A
#
# COMPACT_ATOMS: atom_id res chain seq x y z
N MET A 1 25.33 17.05 -4.66
CA MET A 1 23.92 16.79 -5.03
C MET A 1 23.60 15.41 -4.55
N LYS A 2 22.65 15.32 -3.61
CA LYS A 2 22.18 14.07 -3.00
C LYS A 2 21.43 13.26 -4.07
N GLN A 3 21.72 11.96 -4.16
CA GLN A 3 20.89 11.00 -4.87
C GLN A 3 19.76 10.59 -3.92
N GLU A 4 18.53 10.82 -4.34
CA GLU A 4 17.33 10.26 -3.70
C GLU A 4 17.11 8.82 -4.20
N PRO A 5 16.67 7.88 -3.35
CA PRO A 5 16.39 6.50 -3.75
C PRO A 5 15.08 6.41 -4.54
N LEU A 6 15.12 5.65 -5.64
CA LEU A 6 14.05 5.49 -6.63
C LEU A 6 12.95 4.49 -6.20
N PHE A 7 12.63 4.42 -4.90
CA PHE A 7 11.85 3.31 -4.31
C PHE A 7 10.45 3.69 -3.78
N ASP A 8 10.03 4.96 -3.83
CA ASP A 8 8.75 5.39 -3.23
C ASP A 8 7.53 5.36 -4.19
N ASN A 9 7.64 4.80 -5.40
CA ASN A 9 6.55 4.89 -6.41
C ASN A 9 6.14 3.52 -7.03
N LEU A 10 6.15 2.45 -6.23
CA LEU A 10 5.55 1.17 -6.63
C LEU A 10 4.13 0.95 -6.04
N GLU A 11 3.61 1.91 -5.29
CA GLU A 11 2.27 1.83 -4.64
C GLU A 11 1.08 2.20 -5.54
N GLU A 12 1.31 2.72 -6.76
CA GLU A 12 0.20 3.12 -7.65
C GLU A 12 0.14 2.25 -8.92
N LEU A 13 -0.30 0.99 -8.76
CA LEU A 13 -1.02 0.31 -9.82
C LEU A 13 -2.52 0.54 -9.58
N PRO A 14 -3.30 1.00 -10.56
CA PRO A 14 -4.72 1.28 -10.34
C PRO A 14 -5.50 -0.01 -10.07
N LEU A 15 -5.97 -0.15 -8.83
CA LEU A 15 -6.91 -1.18 -8.39
C LEU A 15 -8.25 -1.07 -9.15
N PRO A 16 -8.85 -2.17 -9.62
CA PRO A 16 -10.28 -2.22 -9.92
C PRO A 16 -11.09 -2.21 -8.62
N LYS A 17 -12.15 -1.41 -8.58
CA LYS A 17 -13.00 -1.20 -7.40
C LYS A 17 -13.61 -2.50 -6.84
N GLU A 18 -13.49 -2.67 -5.52
CA GLU A 18 -14.20 -3.68 -4.73
C GLU A 18 -15.71 -3.45 -4.80
N GLN A 19 -16.44 -4.36 -5.46
CA GLN A 19 -17.83 -4.63 -5.15
C GLN A 19 -18.08 -6.14 -5.24
N ASP A 20 -18.72 -6.66 -4.20
CA ASP A 20 -19.21 -8.03 -3.97
C ASP A 20 -18.20 -9.09 -3.50
N VAL A 21 -17.78 -9.00 -2.23
CA VAL A 21 -17.30 -10.17 -1.46
C VAL A 21 -18.50 -11.05 -1.09
N LYS A 22 -18.70 -12.15 -1.82
CA LYS A 22 -19.58 -13.25 -1.39
C LYS A 22 -18.78 -14.54 -1.26
N SER A 23 -19.02 -15.24 -0.16
CA SER A 23 -18.58 -16.61 0.18
C SER A 23 -18.20 -17.47 -1.05
N GLY A 24 -16.93 -17.85 -1.15
CA GLY A 24 -16.34 -18.58 -2.28
C GLY A 24 -16.95 -19.96 -2.59
N LYS A 25 -17.89 -20.45 -1.78
CA LYS A 25 -18.64 -21.68 -2.07
C LYS A 25 -19.89 -21.46 -2.93
N GLU A 26 -20.50 -20.28 -2.91
CA GLU A 26 -21.69 -19.98 -3.74
C GLU A 26 -21.32 -19.51 -5.15
N GLU A 27 -20.18 -18.84 -5.33
CA GLU A 27 -19.74 -18.35 -6.65
C GLU A 27 -19.29 -19.47 -7.60
N ALA A 28 -18.67 -20.55 -7.09
CA ALA A 28 -18.31 -21.70 -7.90
C ALA A 28 -19.54 -22.39 -8.55
N ALA A 29 -20.69 -22.34 -7.89
CA ALA A 29 -21.95 -22.85 -8.42
C ALA A 29 -22.54 -21.91 -9.49
N ILE A 30 -22.51 -20.59 -9.26
CA ILE A 30 -23.05 -19.58 -10.18
C ILE A 30 -22.22 -19.49 -11.48
N ILE A 31 -20.89 -19.64 -11.38
CA ILE A 31 -19.98 -19.64 -12.54
C ILE A 31 -20.20 -20.88 -13.42
N LYS A 32 -20.47 -22.04 -12.80
CA LYS A 32 -20.79 -23.29 -13.51
C LYS A 32 -22.11 -23.17 -14.27
N GLU A 33 -23.12 -22.55 -13.66
CA GLU A 33 -24.45 -22.34 -14.26
C GLU A 33 -24.41 -21.31 -15.42
N ARG A 34 -23.64 -20.22 -15.27
CA ARG A 34 -23.40 -19.25 -16.36
C ARG A 34 -22.63 -19.83 -17.56
N ARG A 35 -21.71 -20.78 -17.33
CA ARG A 35 -20.98 -21.49 -18.39
C ARG A 35 -21.89 -22.42 -19.21
N GLU A 36 -22.91 -23.02 -18.59
CA GLU A 36 -23.89 -23.85 -19.30
C GLU A 36 -24.92 -23.04 -20.11
N GLN A 37 -25.29 -21.85 -19.63
CA GLN A 37 -26.21 -20.97 -20.36
C GLN A 37 -25.56 -20.30 -21.59
N LYS A 38 -24.26 -19.98 -21.54
CA LYS A 38 -23.52 -19.42 -22.70
C LYS A 38 -23.31 -20.41 -23.86
N LYS A 39 -23.44 -21.72 -23.63
CA LYS A 39 -23.36 -22.75 -24.69
C LYS A 39 -24.64 -22.89 -25.54
N LYS A 40 -25.74 -22.19 -25.20
CA LYS A 40 -27.06 -22.39 -25.83
C LYS A 40 -27.58 -21.23 -26.70
N GLN A 41 -26.78 -20.20 -27.01
CA GLN A 41 -27.24 -19.09 -27.88
C GLN A 41 -26.48 -19.05 -29.22
N PRO A 42 -27.17 -18.93 -30.38
CA PRO A 42 -26.53 -18.87 -31.69
C PRO A 42 -26.05 -17.45 -32.04
N ALA A 43 -24.91 -17.38 -32.74
CA ALA A 43 -24.21 -16.16 -33.12
C ALA A 43 -25.00 -15.29 -34.12
N GLY A 44 -25.29 -14.04 -33.73
CA GLY A 44 -25.83 -12.99 -34.60
C GLY A 44 -24.73 -12.24 -35.36
N LYS A 45 -24.99 -11.93 -36.63
CA LYS A 45 -24.08 -11.30 -37.62
C LYS A 45 -23.73 -9.83 -37.28
N PRO A 46 -22.56 -9.32 -37.71
CA PRO A 46 -22.14 -7.94 -37.43
C PRO A 46 -22.69 -6.93 -38.45
N GLN A 47 -22.96 -5.70 -38.01
CA GLN A 47 -23.19 -4.53 -38.85
C GLN A 47 -22.12 -3.45 -38.62
N PRO A 48 -21.86 -2.57 -39.61
CA PRO A 48 -20.54 -1.98 -39.82
C PRO A 48 -20.42 -0.56 -39.26
N ALA A 49 -19.36 -0.29 -38.50
CA ALA A 49 -18.98 1.07 -38.10
C ALA A 49 -17.91 1.61 -39.05
N ALA A 50 -18.36 2.32 -40.09
CA ALA A 50 -17.51 3.17 -40.91
C ALA A 50 -17.44 4.57 -40.28
N VAL A 51 -16.40 4.86 -39.50
CA VAL A 51 -15.80 6.21 -39.41
C VAL A 51 -14.28 6.05 -39.22
N LEU A 52 -13.60 5.73 -40.32
CA LEU A 52 -12.16 5.94 -40.48
C LEU A 52 -11.90 7.46 -40.52
N ARG A 53 -11.87 8.10 -39.36
CA ARG A 53 -11.36 9.47 -39.22
C ARG A 53 -9.85 9.43 -39.10
N ARG A 54 -9.21 9.56 -40.26
CA ARG A 54 -7.88 10.15 -40.50
C ARG A 54 -6.82 9.80 -39.45
N ARG A 55 -6.10 8.69 -39.69
CA ARG A 55 -4.68 8.56 -39.32
C ARG A 55 -3.94 9.81 -39.78
N ARG A 56 -3.73 10.77 -38.88
CA ARG A 56 -2.58 11.66 -39.01
C ARG A 56 -1.36 10.77 -38.84
N LYS A 57 -0.60 10.59 -39.93
CA LYS A 57 0.84 10.30 -39.85
C LYS A 57 1.43 11.36 -38.90
N LYS A 58 1.53 11.03 -37.61
CA LYS A 58 2.45 11.70 -36.70
C LYS A 58 3.82 11.30 -37.22
N GLY A 59 4.58 12.27 -37.71
CA GLY A 59 5.87 12.03 -38.36
C GLY A 59 6.75 11.20 -37.45
N LEU A 60 7.56 10.32 -38.04
CA LEU A 60 8.78 9.88 -37.39
C LEU A 60 9.53 11.15 -37.00
N ALA A 61 9.51 11.52 -35.73
CA ALA A 61 10.53 12.40 -35.20
C ALA A 61 11.83 11.63 -35.39
N MET A 62 12.65 12.05 -36.35
CA MET A 62 13.98 11.50 -36.54
C MET A 62 14.74 11.81 -35.26
N VAL A 63 14.83 10.83 -34.35
CA VAL A 63 15.71 10.89 -33.20
C VAL A 63 17.10 11.16 -33.73
N GLU A 64 17.65 12.32 -33.38
CA GLU A 64 18.96 12.77 -33.85
C GLU A 64 20.02 11.74 -33.44
N ASP A 65 20.88 11.36 -34.38
CA ASP A 65 21.83 10.28 -34.16
C ASP A 65 23.02 10.73 -33.30
N TYR A 66 22.87 10.64 -31.97
CA TYR A 66 23.89 10.98 -30.98
C TYR A 66 25.22 10.24 -31.19
N TYR A 67 25.20 9.04 -31.78
CA TYR A 67 26.43 8.33 -32.16
C TYR A 67 27.16 9.06 -33.30
N ALA A 68 26.41 9.50 -34.32
CA ALA A 68 26.95 10.30 -35.40
C ALA A 68 27.41 11.71 -34.93
N VAL A 69 26.68 12.34 -34.00
CA VAL A 69 27.05 13.65 -33.41
C VAL A 69 28.41 13.57 -32.71
N LEU A 70 28.67 12.49 -31.98
CA LEU A 70 29.94 12.26 -31.29
C LEU A 70 30.98 11.52 -32.14
N GLY A 71 30.66 11.10 -33.37
CA GLY A 71 31.56 10.34 -34.24
C GLY A 71 32.00 9.00 -33.65
N VAL A 72 31.13 8.34 -32.88
CA VAL A 72 31.37 7.04 -32.24
C VAL A 72 30.43 5.98 -32.79
N SER A 73 30.87 4.72 -32.75
CA SER A 73 30.04 3.55 -33.00
C SER A 73 29.22 3.18 -31.75
N ASN A 74 28.11 2.47 -31.95
CA ASN A 74 27.32 1.90 -30.86
C ASN A 74 28.06 0.78 -30.09
N THR A 75 29.17 0.26 -30.62
CA THR A 75 30.05 -0.72 -29.99
C THR A 75 31.21 -0.10 -29.21
N ASP A 76 31.38 1.23 -29.27
CA ASP A 76 32.54 1.88 -28.68
C ASP A 76 32.45 1.96 -27.15
N SER A 77 33.60 1.82 -26.49
CA SER A 77 33.73 1.87 -25.03
C SER A 77 33.53 3.30 -24.50
N LEU A 78 33.21 3.42 -23.21
CA LEU A 78 33.03 4.71 -22.54
C LEU A 78 34.28 5.61 -22.63
N ASP A 79 35.48 5.03 -22.70
CA ASP A 79 36.73 5.77 -22.87
C ASP A 79 36.84 6.42 -24.25
N ILE A 80 36.39 5.73 -25.30
CA ILE A 80 36.34 6.26 -26.67
C ILE A 80 35.27 7.36 -26.75
N LEU A 81 34.10 7.12 -26.15
CA LEU A 81 33.03 8.11 -26.02
C LEU A 81 33.51 9.40 -25.36
N LYS A 82 34.23 9.30 -24.25
CA LYS A 82 34.78 10.46 -23.52
C LYS A 82 35.85 11.20 -24.32
N ARG A 83 36.73 10.49 -25.03
CA ARG A 83 37.76 11.10 -25.88
C ARG A 83 37.14 11.89 -27.03
N ASN A 84 36.16 11.31 -27.72
CA ASN A 84 35.49 11.96 -28.83
C ASN A 84 34.59 13.13 -28.39
N TYR A 85 33.95 13.05 -27.22
CA TYR A 85 33.28 14.20 -26.62
C TYR A 85 34.24 15.38 -26.38
N ILE A 86 35.41 15.13 -25.79
CA ILE A 86 36.41 16.18 -25.55
C ILE A 86 36.92 16.79 -26.87
N ALA A 87 37.11 15.97 -27.90
CA ALA A 87 37.50 16.45 -29.23
C ALA A 87 36.41 17.34 -29.85
N LYS A 88 35.15 16.89 -29.82
CA LYS A 88 34.01 17.63 -30.36
C LYS A 88 33.73 18.94 -29.63
N VAL A 89 33.91 18.99 -28.31
CA VAL A 89 33.79 20.23 -27.54
C VAL A 89 34.90 21.25 -27.89
N LYS A 90 36.11 20.79 -28.22
CA LYS A 90 37.20 21.67 -28.68
C LYS A 90 36.95 22.21 -30.09
N GLU A 91 36.35 21.40 -30.96
CA GLU A 91 35.95 21.78 -32.32
C GLU A 91 34.76 22.75 -32.32
N HIS A 92 33.83 22.60 -31.37
CA HIS A 92 32.63 23.42 -31.23
C HIS A 92 32.54 24.08 -29.83
N PRO A 93 33.35 25.14 -29.58
CA PRO A 93 33.31 25.86 -28.31
C PRO A 93 31.97 26.56 -28.07
N PRO A 94 31.51 26.67 -26.81
CA PRO A 94 30.22 27.29 -26.47
C PRO A 94 30.13 28.78 -26.86
N GLU A 95 31.27 29.47 -26.93
CA GLU A 95 31.32 30.90 -27.30
C GLU A 95 31.11 31.16 -28.79
N THR A 96 31.37 30.18 -29.65
CA THR A 96 31.30 30.34 -31.12
C THR A 96 30.20 29.47 -31.75
N HIS A 97 29.87 28.33 -31.13
CA HIS A 97 28.92 27.35 -31.64
C HIS A 97 28.00 26.82 -30.52
N PRO A 98 27.16 27.69 -29.92
CA PRO A 98 26.37 27.35 -28.74
C PRO A 98 25.37 26.20 -28.98
N GLU A 99 24.72 26.15 -30.14
CA GLU A 99 23.74 25.10 -30.48
C GLU A 99 24.39 23.72 -30.67
N GLN A 100 25.53 23.67 -31.36
CA GLN A 100 26.28 22.42 -31.60
C GLN A 100 26.87 21.89 -30.29
N TYR A 101 27.35 22.79 -29.43
CA TYR A 101 27.83 22.44 -28.10
C TYR A 101 26.71 21.81 -27.24
N GLN A 102 25.48 22.36 -27.28
CA GLN A 102 24.33 21.78 -26.57
C GLN A 102 24.01 20.36 -27.05
N LEU A 103 23.98 20.14 -28.38
CA LEU A 103 23.75 18.82 -28.97
C LEU A 103 24.85 17.81 -28.60
N ILE A 104 26.13 18.21 -28.65
CA ILE A 104 27.26 17.37 -28.25
C ILE A 104 27.17 16.99 -26.77
N ARG A 105 26.79 17.93 -25.91
CA ARG A 105 26.60 17.70 -24.48
C ARG A 105 25.44 16.75 -24.22
N GLN A 106 24.30 16.97 -24.85
CA GLN A 106 23.13 16.11 -24.74
C GLN A 106 23.43 14.68 -25.21
N ALA A 107 24.11 14.53 -26.35
CA ALA A 107 24.55 13.24 -26.87
C ALA A 107 25.45 12.51 -25.87
N TYR A 108 26.40 13.20 -25.24
CA TYR A 108 27.29 12.60 -24.24
C TYR A 108 26.57 12.23 -22.95
N ASP A 109 25.71 13.12 -22.44
CA ASP A 109 24.97 12.90 -21.19
C ASP A 109 23.97 11.74 -21.32
N THR A 110 23.38 11.53 -22.51
CA THR A 110 22.52 10.39 -22.80
C THR A 110 23.32 9.10 -23.00
N LEU A 111 24.43 9.12 -23.76
CA LEU A 111 25.19 7.90 -24.10
C LEU A 111 26.13 7.41 -22.99
N ARG A 112 26.48 8.26 -22.01
CA ARG A 112 27.37 7.90 -20.90
C ARG A 112 26.66 7.05 -19.83
N ASP A 113 25.37 7.28 -19.61
CA ASP A 113 24.57 6.53 -18.64
C ASP A 113 24.01 5.26 -19.29
N ALA A 114 24.22 4.10 -18.68
CA ALA A 114 23.83 2.83 -19.28
C ALA A 114 22.30 2.68 -19.44
N GLY A 115 21.51 3.22 -18.51
CA GLY A 115 20.05 3.22 -18.60
C GLY A 115 19.56 4.15 -19.71
N ARG A 116 20.02 5.40 -19.72
CA ARG A 116 19.64 6.38 -20.74
C ARG A 116 20.12 6.02 -22.14
N ARG A 117 21.31 5.42 -22.27
CA ARG A 117 21.82 4.91 -23.54
C ARG A 117 20.91 3.81 -24.08
N LYS A 118 20.49 2.89 -23.21
CA LYS A 118 19.55 1.83 -23.57
C LYS A 118 18.22 2.43 -24.02
N GLU A 119 17.60 3.31 -23.24
CA GLU A 119 16.36 4.02 -23.61
C GLU A 119 16.48 4.78 -24.95
N TYR A 120 17.61 5.45 -25.19
CA TYR A 120 17.88 6.14 -26.44
C TYR A 120 18.04 5.18 -27.63
N ASP A 121 18.78 4.08 -27.46
CA ASP A 121 18.93 3.03 -28.47
C ASP A 121 17.57 2.41 -28.83
N VAL A 122 16.72 2.25 -27.81
CA VAL A 122 15.33 1.81 -27.95
C VAL A 122 14.51 2.82 -28.76
N LEU A 123 14.51 4.09 -28.37
CA LEU A 123 13.73 5.13 -29.03
C LEU A 123 14.16 5.32 -30.49
N ARG A 124 15.47 5.26 -30.76
CA ARG A 124 16.02 5.34 -32.12
C ARG A 124 15.66 4.14 -32.99
N LYS A 125 15.59 2.93 -32.41
CA LYS A 125 15.30 1.69 -33.16
C LYS A 125 13.80 1.43 -33.34
N TYR A 126 12.97 1.78 -32.37
CA TYR A 126 11.56 1.40 -32.30
C TYR A 126 10.57 2.57 -32.30
N GLY A 127 11.04 3.80 -32.08
CA GLY A 127 10.24 5.04 -32.13
C GLY A 127 9.36 5.31 -30.90
N GLU A 128 9.34 4.40 -29.92
CA GLU A 128 8.56 4.44 -28.67
C GLU A 128 9.46 3.92 -27.53
N SER A 129 9.35 4.47 -26.31
CA SER A 129 10.11 3.98 -25.16
C SER A 129 9.47 2.71 -24.58
N VAL A 130 10.24 1.94 -23.79
CA VAL A 130 9.71 0.75 -23.08
C VAL A 130 8.61 1.16 -22.10
N ASP A 131 8.80 2.25 -21.36
CA ASP A 131 7.83 2.79 -20.41
C ASP A 131 6.52 3.21 -21.09
N ASP A 132 6.56 3.84 -22.27
CA ASP A 132 5.36 4.20 -23.02
C ASP A 132 4.53 2.96 -23.38
N LEU A 133 5.20 1.89 -23.83
CA LEU A 133 4.53 0.63 -24.20
C LEU A 133 3.88 -0.04 -22.99
N VAL A 134 4.54 -0.03 -21.83
CA VAL A 134 3.98 -0.60 -20.60
C VAL A 134 2.81 0.24 -20.09
N HIS A 135 2.93 1.57 -20.11
CA HIS A 135 1.85 2.46 -19.71
C HIS A 135 0.62 2.31 -20.62
N GLU A 136 0.80 2.18 -21.94
CA GLU A 136 -0.29 1.89 -22.87
C GLU A 136 -0.90 0.50 -22.62
N ALA A 137 -0.06 -0.50 -22.30
CA ALA A 137 -0.53 -1.84 -21.99
C ALA A 137 -1.46 -1.87 -20.76
N MET A 138 -1.10 -1.14 -19.70
CA MET A 138 -1.91 -1.06 -18.46
C MET A 138 -3.30 -0.46 -18.69
N ASN A 139 -3.45 0.40 -19.69
CA ASN A 139 -4.71 1.05 -20.04
C ASN A 139 -5.47 0.36 -21.19
N SER A 140 -4.99 -0.79 -21.64
CA SER A 140 -5.51 -1.52 -22.80
C SER A 140 -6.32 -2.76 -22.41
N SER A 141 -7.18 -3.23 -23.32
CA SER A 141 -7.78 -4.57 -23.19
C SER A 141 -6.68 -5.65 -23.10
N MET A 142 -6.93 -6.73 -22.35
CA MET A 142 -5.95 -7.82 -22.13
C MET A 142 -5.22 -8.31 -23.40
N GLY A 143 -5.94 -8.53 -24.50
CA GLY A 143 -5.32 -9.02 -25.75
C GLY A 143 -4.38 -8.01 -26.44
N ASN A 144 -4.55 -6.71 -26.19
CA ASN A 144 -3.63 -5.67 -26.64
C ASN A 144 -2.50 -5.47 -25.63
N ALA A 145 -2.79 -5.56 -24.33
CA ALA A 145 -1.80 -5.48 -23.27
C ALA A 145 -0.69 -6.53 -23.47
N GLU A 146 -1.05 -7.81 -23.70
CA GLU A 146 -0.06 -8.88 -23.96
C GLU A 146 0.88 -8.54 -25.13
N LYS A 147 0.34 -7.96 -26.22
CA LYS A 147 1.14 -7.60 -27.40
C LYS A 147 2.10 -6.44 -27.12
N LEU A 148 1.62 -5.42 -26.42
CA LEU A 148 2.42 -4.24 -26.05
C LEU A 148 3.54 -4.64 -25.09
N LEU A 149 3.24 -5.48 -24.09
CA LEU A 149 4.24 -5.98 -23.15
C LEU A 149 5.27 -6.90 -23.81
N ASN A 150 4.85 -7.78 -24.72
CA ASN A 150 5.80 -8.59 -25.49
C ASN A 150 6.69 -7.74 -26.40
N ARG A 151 6.15 -6.65 -26.97
CA ARG A 151 6.96 -5.69 -27.71
C ARG A 151 7.95 -4.98 -26.79
N ALA A 152 7.53 -4.57 -25.59
CA ALA A 152 8.42 -4.02 -24.57
C ALA A 152 9.56 -5.00 -24.21
N LEU A 153 9.26 -6.29 -24.05
CA LEU A 153 10.29 -7.30 -23.76
C LEU A 153 11.17 -7.69 -24.95
N ALA A 154 10.69 -7.53 -26.19
CA ALA A 154 11.54 -7.67 -27.38
C ALA A 154 12.59 -6.54 -27.48
N ILE A 155 12.31 -5.42 -26.83
CA ILE A 155 13.19 -4.27 -26.75
C ILE A 155 14.14 -4.42 -25.57
N ASP A 156 13.61 -4.70 -24.39
CA ASP A 156 14.36 -4.96 -23.16
C ASP A 156 13.86 -6.25 -22.49
N PRO A 157 14.53 -7.39 -22.74
CA PRO A 157 14.15 -8.65 -22.12
C PRO A 157 14.26 -8.65 -20.60
N GLY A 158 15.03 -7.75 -19.97
CA GLY A 158 15.19 -7.70 -18.51
C GLY A 158 14.21 -6.72 -17.84
N TYR A 159 13.31 -6.08 -18.59
CA TYR A 159 12.51 -4.99 -18.05
C TYR A 159 11.47 -5.50 -17.04
N GLN A 160 11.75 -5.26 -15.76
CA GLN A 160 11.03 -5.83 -14.62
C GLN A 160 9.53 -5.55 -14.65
N LYS A 161 9.11 -4.29 -14.88
CA LYS A 161 7.69 -3.92 -14.88
C LYS A 161 6.89 -4.64 -15.95
N ALA A 162 7.45 -4.81 -17.16
CA ALA A 162 6.76 -5.56 -18.23
C ALA A 162 6.64 -7.05 -17.90
N ARG A 163 7.65 -7.64 -17.26
CA ARG A 163 7.61 -9.05 -16.83
C ARG A 163 6.56 -9.28 -15.75
N LEU A 164 6.50 -8.42 -14.73
CA LEU A 164 5.50 -8.50 -13.68
C LEU A 164 4.07 -8.33 -14.25
N ALA A 165 3.87 -7.36 -15.15
CA ALA A 165 2.58 -7.16 -15.81
C ALA A 165 2.17 -8.38 -16.68
N LEU A 166 3.11 -9.01 -17.39
CA LEU A 166 2.83 -10.25 -18.13
C LEU A 166 2.57 -11.43 -17.22
N ALA A 167 3.30 -11.56 -16.11
CA ALA A 167 3.09 -12.62 -15.14
C ALA A 167 1.66 -12.56 -14.61
N TYR A 168 1.22 -11.38 -14.14
CA TYR A 168 -0.15 -11.14 -13.70
C TYR A 168 -1.17 -11.50 -14.80
N LEU A 169 -0.98 -10.99 -16.01
CA LEU A 169 -1.86 -11.30 -17.15
C LEU A 169 -1.90 -12.80 -17.51
N TYR A 170 -0.79 -13.53 -17.34
CA TYR A 170 -0.75 -14.97 -17.58
C TYR A 170 -1.42 -15.77 -16.48
N LEU A 171 -1.31 -15.33 -15.24
CA LEU A 171 -2.00 -15.95 -14.12
C LEU A 171 -3.52 -15.79 -14.26
N HIS A 172 -4.01 -14.59 -14.58
CA HIS A 172 -5.41 -14.29 -14.96
C HIS A 172 -5.96 -15.18 -16.09
N GLN A 173 -5.09 -15.71 -16.95
CA GLN A 173 -5.44 -16.54 -18.10
C GLN A 173 -5.23 -18.03 -17.87
N ASP A 174 -4.98 -18.45 -16.62
CA ASP A 174 -4.64 -19.83 -16.23
C ASP A 174 -3.43 -20.38 -17.00
N LYS A 175 -2.47 -19.52 -17.38
CA LYS A 175 -1.24 -19.89 -18.12
C LYS A 175 -0.04 -19.99 -17.17
N GLU A 176 -0.13 -20.90 -16.20
CA GLU A 176 0.85 -21.09 -15.13
C GLU A 176 2.30 -21.24 -15.63
N THR A 177 2.53 -22.02 -16.70
CA THR A 177 3.88 -22.19 -17.27
C THR A 177 4.48 -20.84 -17.73
N LYS A 178 3.67 -19.98 -18.36
CA LYS A 178 4.16 -18.68 -18.84
C LYS A 178 4.36 -17.68 -17.69
N PHE A 179 3.56 -17.81 -16.63
CA PHE A 179 3.77 -17.08 -15.39
C PHE A 179 5.13 -17.44 -14.78
N GLU A 180 5.42 -18.73 -14.63
CA GLU A 180 6.70 -19.21 -14.08
C GLU A 180 7.91 -18.82 -14.95
N GLU A 181 7.75 -18.81 -16.27
CA GLU A 181 8.79 -18.32 -17.20
C GLU A 181 9.17 -16.85 -16.92
N GLN A 182 8.22 -16.00 -16.52
CA GLN A 182 8.54 -14.60 -16.20
C GLN A 182 9.42 -14.50 -14.97
N PHE A 183 9.10 -15.25 -13.91
CA PHE A 183 9.87 -15.26 -12.67
C PHE A 183 11.22 -15.96 -12.79
N THR A 184 11.32 -16.98 -13.66
CA THR A 184 12.59 -17.60 -14.02
C THR A 184 13.55 -16.58 -14.62
N VAL A 185 13.09 -15.81 -15.61
CA VAL A 185 13.96 -14.79 -16.22
C VAL A 185 14.26 -13.65 -15.24
N LEU A 186 13.30 -13.24 -14.41
CA LEU A 186 13.56 -12.24 -13.36
C LEU A 186 14.67 -12.72 -12.41
N ARG A 187 14.60 -13.97 -11.94
CA ARG A 187 15.64 -14.54 -11.05
C ARG A 187 17.03 -14.52 -11.68
N GLU A 188 17.13 -14.75 -12.98
CA GLU A 188 18.41 -14.76 -13.72
C GLU A 188 18.94 -13.35 -14.02
N THR A 189 18.08 -12.34 -14.02
CA THR A 189 18.43 -10.98 -14.47
C THR A 189 18.60 -9.97 -13.34
N VAL A 190 18.03 -10.21 -12.16
CA VAL A 190 18.17 -9.32 -11.00
C VAL A 190 19.26 -9.79 -10.04
N GLY A 191 19.81 -8.85 -9.27
CA GLY A 191 20.75 -9.16 -8.19
C GLY A 191 20.08 -9.87 -7.01
N ASP A 192 20.87 -10.61 -6.22
CA ASP A 192 20.39 -11.36 -5.06
C ASP A 192 19.73 -10.47 -3.98
N GLU A 193 20.09 -9.19 -3.91
CA GLU A 193 19.47 -8.23 -2.97
C GLU A 193 18.03 -7.85 -3.35
N VAL A 194 17.68 -7.90 -4.64
CA VAL A 194 16.36 -7.50 -5.16
C VAL A 194 15.40 -8.69 -5.19
N TRP A 195 15.93 -9.91 -5.34
CA TRP A 195 15.11 -11.11 -5.51
C TRP A 195 14.12 -11.39 -4.36
N PRO A 196 14.45 -11.24 -3.07
CA PRO A 196 13.49 -11.50 -1.98
C PRO A 196 12.22 -10.67 -2.09
N ALA A 197 12.32 -9.42 -2.56
CA ALA A 197 11.17 -8.55 -2.78
C ALA A 197 10.34 -9.01 -3.98
N LEU A 198 10.99 -9.39 -5.10
CA LEU A 198 10.27 -9.95 -6.26
C LEU A 198 9.61 -11.31 -5.95
N TRP A 199 10.24 -12.11 -5.10
CA TRP A 199 9.65 -13.37 -4.65
C TRP A 199 8.42 -13.13 -3.76
N LYS A 200 8.43 -12.10 -2.90
CA LYS A 200 7.21 -11.64 -2.20
C LYS A 200 6.13 -11.28 -3.21
N THR A 201 6.45 -10.49 -4.23
CA THR A 201 5.48 -10.13 -5.29
C THR A 201 4.90 -11.37 -5.98
N LYS A 202 5.71 -12.39 -6.26
CA LYS A 202 5.24 -13.67 -6.81
C LYS A 202 4.15 -14.31 -5.92
N ILE A 203 4.42 -14.40 -4.62
CA ILE A 203 3.51 -15.01 -3.64
C ILE A 203 2.21 -14.21 -3.55
N VAL A 204 2.30 -12.89 -3.48
CA VAL A 204 1.11 -12.01 -3.43
C VAL A 204 0.25 -12.17 -4.68
N MET A 205 0.84 -12.18 -5.88
CA MET A 205 0.10 -12.44 -7.13
C MET A 205 -0.62 -13.79 -7.12
N LEU A 206 0.03 -14.83 -6.58
CA LEU A 206 -0.59 -16.16 -6.45
C LEU A 206 -1.78 -16.14 -5.47
N LEU A 207 -1.72 -15.37 -4.39
CA LEU A 207 -2.85 -15.21 -3.46
C LEU A 207 -4.02 -14.45 -4.11
N GLU A 208 -3.73 -13.34 -4.77
CA GLU A 208 -4.73 -12.48 -5.43
C GLU A 208 -5.52 -13.23 -6.52
N GLU A 209 -4.85 -14.11 -7.26
CA GLU A 209 -5.47 -14.94 -8.29
C GLU A 209 -5.97 -16.30 -7.76
N TYR A 210 -6.11 -16.46 -6.44
CA TYR A 210 -6.67 -17.64 -5.78
C TYR A 210 -5.87 -18.95 -5.96
N HIS A 211 -4.58 -18.86 -6.29
CA HIS A 211 -3.62 -19.98 -6.38
C HIS A 211 -2.91 -20.24 -5.04
N GLY A 212 -3.64 -20.28 -3.92
CA GLY A 212 -3.03 -20.29 -2.58
C GLY A 212 -2.21 -21.55 -2.24
N ALA A 213 -2.48 -22.70 -2.86
CA ALA A 213 -1.62 -23.89 -2.71
C ALA A 213 -0.20 -23.66 -3.28
N CYS A 214 -0.11 -22.99 -4.43
CA CYS A 214 1.17 -22.58 -5.02
C CYS A 214 1.84 -21.50 -4.17
N ALA A 215 1.06 -20.51 -3.70
CA ALA A 215 1.55 -19.48 -2.79
C ALA A 215 2.18 -20.08 -1.53
N PHE A 216 1.56 -21.13 -0.95
CA PHE A 216 2.08 -21.84 0.21
C PHE A 216 3.45 -22.48 -0.04
N VAL A 217 3.61 -23.18 -1.17
CA VAL A 217 4.89 -23.80 -1.53
C VAL A 217 5.98 -22.74 -1.71
N GLU A 218 5.68 -21.65 -2.40
CA GLU A 218 6.61 -20.55 -2.64
C GLU A 218 7.00 -19.83 -1.34
N ALA A 219 6.03 -19.58 -0.46
CA ALA A 219 6.25 -18.97 0.84
C ALA A 219 7.15 -19.82 1.72
N GLU A 220 6.94 -21.14 1.77
CA GLU A 220 7.79 -22.05 2.54
C GLU A 220 9.23 -22.08 2.04
N GLN A 221 9.42 -22.13 0.72
CA GLN A 221 10.75 -22.07 0.12
C GLN A 221 11.44 -20.73 0.42
N ARG A 222 10.73 -19.61 0.26
CA ARG A 222 11.25 -18.28 0.58
C ARG A 222 11.62 -18.17 2.05
N ARG A 223 10.75 -18.64 2.95
CA ARG A 223 10.96 -18.61 4.40
C ARG A 223 12.18 -19.41 4.83
N HIS A 224 12.44 -20.54 4.18
CA HIS A 224 13.65 -21.32 4.44
C HIS A 224 14.91 -20.63 3.92
N ARG A 225 14.83 -19.97 2.74
CA ARG A 225 15.98 -19.34 2.10
C ARG A 225 16.35 -17.97 2.67
N TYR A 226 15.36 -17.22 3.15
CA TYR A 226 15.43 -15.85 3.65
C TYR A 226 14.66 -15.70 4.98
N PRO A 227 15.05 -16.43 6.04
CA PRO A 227 14.30 -16.45 7.30
C PRO A 227 14.19 -15.07 7.98
N GLU A 228 15.09 -14.14 7.69
CA GLU A 228 15.10 -12.75 8.18
C GLU A 228 13.91 -11.92 7.67
N THR A 229 13.40 -12.24 6.48
CA THR A 229 12.26 -11.52 5.86
C THR A 229 10.93 -11.79 6.54
N LEU A 230 10.85 -12.83 7.38
CA LEU A 230 9.62 -13.24 8.07
C LEU A 230 9.01 -12.11 8.91
N THR A 231 9.84 -11.30 9.55
CA THR A 231 9.37 -10.20 10.41
C THR A 231 8.81 -9.02 9.63
N GLN A 232 9.30 -8.80 8.40
CA GLN A 232 8.87 -7.69 7.54
C GLN A 232 7.63 -8.04 6.71
N ASP A 233 7.48 -9.33 6.38
CA ASP A 233 6.40 -9.82 5.49
C ASP A 233 5.46 -10.79 6.22
N TRP A 234 5.27 -10.60 7.53
CA TRP A 234 4.45 -11.46 8.37
C TRP A 234 3.00 -11.53 7.89
N ASP A 235 2.50 -10.44 7.31
CA ASP A 235 1.15 -10.26 6.77
C ASP A 235 0.91 -11.20 5.58
N MET A 236 1.83 -11.20 4.61
CA MET A 236 1.81 -12.14 3.49
C MET A 236 1.88 -13.58 3.99
N TYR A 237 2.77 -13.88 4.95
CA TYR A 237 2.84 -15.23 5.52
C TYR A 237 1.52 -15.61 6.20
N LEU A 238 0.92 -14.73 7.00
CA LEU A 238 -0.36 -15.00 7.65
C LEU A 238 -1.43 -15.34 6.61
N SER A 239 -1.60 -14.52 5.56
CA SER A 239 -2.58 -14.79 4.50
C SER A 239 -2.36 -16.13 3.78
N VAL A 240 -1.09 -16.52 3.56
CA VAL A 240 -0.75 -17.83 3.00
C VAL A 240 -1.17 -18.98 3.92
N TYR A 241 -0.92 -18.82 5.23
CA TYR A 241 -1.24 -19.84 6.23
C TYR A 241 -2.73 -19.94 6.51
N GLU A 242 -3.47 -18.83 6.52
CA GLU A 242 -4.93 -18.79 6.59
C GLU A 242 -5.57 -19.52 5.40
N TYR A 243 -5.06 -19.29 4.18
CA TYR A 243 -5.54 -20.04 3.01
C TYR A 243 -5.34 -21.55 3.18
N ALA A 244 -4.27 -21.95 3.86
CA ALA A 244 -3.94 -23.34 4.11
C ALA A 244 -4.63 -23.93 5.36
N ASP A 245 -5.42 -23.15 6.13
CA ASP A 245 -6.02 -23.54 7.42
C ASP A 245 -4.96 -23.96 8.44
N ARG A 246 -3.87 -23.18 8.52
CA ARG A 246 -2.65 -23.48 9.31
C ARG A 246 -2.12 -22.28 10.10
N GLU A 247 -2.94 -21.26 10.33
CA GLU A 247 -2.58 -20.06 11.08
C GLU A 247 -2.04 -20.36 12.49
N GLU A 248 -2.57 -21.39 13.17
CA GLU A 248 -2.08 -21.84 14.48
C GLU A 248 -0.62 -22.32 14.42
N GLU A 249 -0.23 -23.00 13.33
CA GLU A 249 1.15 -23.46 13.15
C GLU A 249 2.11 -22.30 12.91
N PHE A 250 1.69 -21.32 12.10
CA PHE A 250 2.47 -20.11 11.86
C PHE A 250 2.66 -19.33 13.17
N MET A 251 1.59 -19.21 13.97
CA MET A 251 1.67 -18.55 15.25
C MET A 251 2.61 -19.28 16.20
N ALA A 252 2.50 -20.61 16.33
CA ALA A 252 3.36 -21.41 17.20
C ALA A 252 4.86 -21.30 16.82
N GLU A 253 5.17 -21.22 15.53
CA GLU A 253 6.54 -20.99 15.04
C GLU A 253 7.06 -19.61 15.47
N LEU A 254 6.25 -18.56 15.30
CA LEU A 254 6.58 -17.21 15.76
C LEU A 254 6.82 -17.17 17.27
N GLU A 255 5.93 -17.79 18.06
CA GLU A 255 6.09 -17.87 19.52
C GLU A 255 7.42 -18.55 19.89
N THR A 256 7.74 -19.65 19.20
CA THR A 256 8.94 -20.46 19.44
C THR A 256 10.20 -19.67 19.09
N ARG A 257 10.22 -19.00 17.94
CA ARG A 257 11.35 -18.17 17.51
C ARG A 257 11.56 -16.96 18.42
N ALA A 258 10.50 -16.21 18.73
CA ALA A 258 10.59 -15.06 19.62
C ALA A 258 11.05 -15.46 21.03
N SER A 259 10.50 -16.56 21.57
CA SER A 259 10.93 -17.08 22.88
C SER A 259 12.36 -17.61 22.87
N GLY A 260 12.81 -18.15 21.73
CA GLY A 260 14.15 -18.68 21.51
C GLY A 260 15.21 -17.63 21.17
N ALA A 261 14.81 -16.42 20.77
CA ALA A 261 15.71 -15.30 20.54
C ALA A 261 16.47 -14.96 21.84
N GLY A 262 17.72 -15.41 21.90
CA GLY A 262 18.64 -15.10 22.99
C GLY A 262 18.86 -13.60 22.97
N GLY A 263 18.55 -12.90 24.07
CA GLY A 263 18.49 -11.43 24.14
C GLY A 263 19.84 -10.71 24.01
N GLU A 264 20.60 -11.06 22.99
CA GLU A 264 21.92 -10.54 22.64
C GLU A 264 21.78 -9.43 21.57
N ASN A 265 20.81 -9.54 20.66
CA ASN A 265 20.60 -8.58 19.58
C ASN A 265 19.30 -7.75 19.76
N PRO A 266 19.38 -6.41 19.86
CA PRO A 266 18.19 -5.54 19.86
C PRO A 266 17.27 -5.71 18.65
N ASP A 267 17.82 -6.09 17.50
CA ASP A 267 17.06 -6.24 16.24
C ASP A 267 16.07 -7.41 16.29
N ASP A 268 16.25 -8.35 17.23
CA ASP A 268 15.31 -9.46 17.44
C ASP A 268 13.93 -8.99 17.90
N ILE A 269 13.77 -7.70 18.26
CA ILE A 269 12.47 -7.08 18.53
C ILE A 269 11.48 -7.29 17.38
N GLY A 270 11.96 -7.38 16.12
CA GLY A 270 11.10 -7.63 14.96
C GLY A 270 10.28 -8.93 15.08
N LEU A 271 10.83 -9.98 15.70
CA LEU A 271 10.10 -11.23 15.93
C LEU A 271 8.95 -11.06 16.93
N PHE A 272 9.16 -10.24 17.95
CA PHE A 272 8.13 -9.94 18.95
C PHE A 272 7.02 -9.06 18.38
N ILE A 273 7.39 -8.09 17.54
CA ILE A 273 6.43 -7.23 16.83
C ILE A 273 5.57 -8.09 15.89
N ALA A 274 6.19 -8.95 15.06
CA ALA A 274 5.45 -9.85 14.19
C ALA A 274 4.52 -10.80 14.98
N TRP A 275 4.97 -11.31 16.13
CA TRP A 275 4.11 -12.10 17.02
C TRP A 275 2.90 -11.28 17.52
N LEU A 276 3.13 -10.06 18.02
CA LEU A 276 2.04 -9.17 18.46
C LEU A 276 1.02 -8.92 17.34
N GLN A 277 1.50 -8.62 16.14
CA GLN A 277 0.65 -8.31 14.98
C GLN A 277 -0.16 -9.52 14.51
N VAL A 278 0.45 -10.71 14.43
CA VAL A 278 -0.27 -11.94 14.06
C VAL A 278 -1.29 -12.32 15.13
N ALA A 279 -0.95 -12.21 16.41
CA ALA A 279 -1.89 -12.52 17.49
C ALA A 279 -3.08 -11.56 17.52
N ASP A 280 -2.87 -10.29 17.17
CA ASP A 280 -3.91 -9.27 17.05
C ASP A 280 -4.80 -9.53 15.82
N ALA A 281 -4.21 -9.81 14.66
CA ALA A 281 -4.91 -10.14 13.43
C ALA A 281 -5.82 -11.38 13.56
N LEU A 282 -5.41 -12.37 14.35
CA LEU A 282 -6.20 -13.58 14.63
C LEU A 282 -7.23 -13.41 15.77
N ASP A 283 -7.34 -12.22 16.38
CA ASP A 283 -8.11 -11.96 17.62
C ASP A 283 -7.78 -12.96 18.77
N ASP A 284 -6.57 -13.53 18.79
CA ASP A 284 -6.11 -14.42 19.86
C ASP A 284 -5.59 -13.58 21.03
N LYS A 285 -6.53 -13.14 21.86
CA LYS A 285 -6.24 -12.38 23.10
C LYS A 285 -5.28 -13.10 24.03
N LYS A 286 -5.26 -14.43 24.05
CA LYS A 286 -4.37 -15.19 24.94
C LYS A 286 -2.93 -15.11 24.44
N SER A 287 -2.72 -15.32 23.14
CA SER A 287 -1.39 -15.18 22.54
C SER A 287 -0.92 -13.73 22.57
N LEU A 288 -1.80 -12.76 22.29
CA LEU A 288 -1.47 -11.33 22.34
C LEU A 288 -0.98 -10.88 23.72
N ASN A 289 -1.71 -11.21 24.79
CA ASN A 289 -1.28 -10.92 26.16
C ASN A 289 0.05 -11.58 26.54
N ARG A 290 0.31 -12.77 25.98
CA ARG A 290 1.58 -13.47 26.18
C ARG A 290 2.71 -12.77 25.44
N ALA A 291 2.50 -12.40 24.18
CA ALA A 291 3.44 -11.66 23.35
C ALA A 291 3.84 -10.33 24.02
N GLU A 292 2.87 -9.55 24.52
CA GLU A 292 3.14 -8.29 25.24
C GLU A 292 4.05 -8.50 26.46
N ARG A 293 3.76 -9.54 27.24
CA ARG A 293 4.55 -9.88 28.43
C ARG A 293 5.97 -10.31 28.07
N GLU A 294 6.13 -11.19 27.08
CA GLU A 294 7.45 -11.66 26.66
C GLU A 294 8.27 -10.54 26.00
N THR A 295 7.64 -9.67 25.21
CA THR A 295 8.25 -8.46 24.65
C THR A 295 8.76 -7.55 25.77
N GLY A 296 7.94 -7.29 26.79
CA GLY A 296 8.35 -6.52 27.96
C GLY A 296 9.53 -7.13 28.74
N LYS A 297 9.64 -8.47 28.78
CA LYS A 297 10.81 -9.15 29.36
C LYS A 297 12.04 -9.00 28.46
N PHE A 298 11.88 -9.15 27.14
CA PHE A 298 12.95 -8.97 26.17
C PHE A 298 13.55 -7.57 26.28
N ILE A 299 12.72 -6.53 26.26
CA ILE A 299 13.12 -5.12 26.43
C ILE A 299 13.97 -4.93 27.70
N LYS A 300 13.57 -5.54 28.83
CA LYS A 300 14.25 -5.40 30.12
C LYS A 300 15.65 -6.01 30.15
N ARG A 301 16.01 -6.90 29.22
CA ARG A 301 17.35 -7.52 29.15
C ARG A 301 18.41 -6.51 28.70
N PHE A 302 18.03 -5.48 27.95
CA PHE A 302 18.94 -4.47 27.46
C PHE A 302 19.09 -3.35 28.49
N CYS A 303 20.34 -3.01 28.82
CA CYS A 303 20.67 -1.95 29.80
C CYS A 303 21.34 -0.74 29.14
N LEU A 304 21.95 -0.91 27.98
CA LEU A 304 22.64 0.17 27.27
C LEU A 304 21.61 1.11 26.61
N PRO A 305 21.73 2.44 26.78
CA PRO A 305 20.81 3.39 26.16
C PRO A 305 20.70 3.25 24.64
N GLN A 306 21.81 2.96 23.95
CA GLN A 306 21.84 2.81 22.50
C GLN A 306 20.99 1.63 22.03
N GLN A 307 21.09 0.48 22.71
CA GLN A 307 20.30 -0.72 22.41
C GLN A 307 18.81 -0.49 22.64
N ARG A 308 18.46 0.20 23.74
CA ARG A 308 17.07 0.59 24.04
C ARG A 308 16.51 1.55 23.00
N THR A 309 17.34 2.45 22.49
CA THR A 309 16.95 3.39 21.43
C THR A 309 16.60 2.64 20.14
N VAL A 310 17.39 1.62 19.75
CA VAL A 310 17.09 0.78 18.58
C VAL A 310 15.74 0.09 18.72
N ILE A 311 15.48 -0.52 19.88
CA ILE A 311 14.20 -1.18 20.19
C ILE A 311 13.04 -0.19 20.15
N ALA A 312 13.20 0.97 20.79
CA ALA A 312 12.17 2.01 20.79
C ALA A 312 11.89 2.53 19.38
N ALA A 313 12.91 2.73 18.55
CA ALA A 313 12.76 3.17 17.17
C ALA A 313 12.00 2.16 16.31
N ALA A 314 12.27 0.85 16.46
CA ALA A 314 11.52 -0.19 15.77
C ALA A 314 10.03 -0.18 16.16
N LEU A 315 9.74 -0.05 17.46
CA LEU A 315 8.35 0.04 17.95
C LEU A 315 7.65 1.33 17.51
N LEU A 316 8.38 2.45 17.43
CA LEU A 316 7.83 3.71 16.92
C LEU A 316 7.52 3.65 15.43
N ALA A 317 8.37 2.98 14.63
CA ALA A 317 8.09 2.77 13.20
C ALA A 317 6.77 2.01 13.01
N GLU A 318 6.51 1.00 13.82
CA GLU A 318 5.25 0.24 13.79
C GLU A 318 4.07 1.02 14.36
N TYR A 319 4.29 1.87 15.38
CA TYR A 319 3.27 2.82 15.84
C TYR A 319 2.77 3.71 14.69
N HIS A 320 3.67 4.23 13.85
CA HIS A 320 3.29 5.09 12.73
C HIS A 320 2.44 4.35 11.71
N LYS A 321 2.80 3.11 11.37
CA LYS A 321 1.98 2.26 10.49
C LYS A 321 0.59 2.01 11.06
N CYS A 322 0.48 1.64 12.34
CA CYS A 322 -0.82 1.46 13.00
C CYS A 322 -1.64 2.77 13.01
N LYS A 323 -0.99 3.92 13.19
CA LYS A 323 -1.67 5.22 13.14
C LYS A 323 -2.23 5.49 11.73
N GLU A 324 -1.43 5.26 10.70
CA GLU A 324 -1.83 5.46 9.30
C GLU A 324 -2.99 4.53 8.89
N SER A 325 -3.04 3.31 9.45
CA SER A 325 -4.11 2.35 9.20
C SER A 325 -5.33 2.51 10.12
N GLY A 326 -5.35 3.49 11.04
CA GLY A 326 -6.46 3.67 11.97
C GLY A 326 -6.49 2.72 13.18
N ASP A 327 -5.50 1.84 13.32
CA ASP A 327 -5.43 0.85 14.40
C ASP A 327 -4.99 1.49 15.72
N THR A 328 -5.97 2.02 16.47
CA THR A 328 -5.70 2.70 17.75
C THR A 328 -5.25 1.75 18.87
N ASP A 329 -5.67 0.48 18.84
CA ASP A 329 -5.29 -0.54 19.82
C ASP A 329 -3.81 -0.92 19.63
N GLY A 330 -3.40 -1.25 18.41
CA GLY A 330 -2.02 -1.54 18.05
C GLY A 330 -1.10 -0.34 18.21
N ALA A 331 -1.52 0.86 17.78
CA ALA A 331 -0.75 2.08 18.00
C ALA A 331 -0.46 2.32 19.49
N LYS A 332 -1.47 2.20 20.36
CA LYS A 332 -1.27 2.33 21.80
C LYS A 332 -0.31 1.26 22.33
N ARG A 333 -0.45 0.01 21.89
CA ARG A 333 0.40 -1.11 22.32
C ARG A 333 1.87 -0.85 21.98
N MET A 334 2.15 -0.46 20.73
CA MET A 334 3.49 -0.13 20.27
C MET A 334 4.09 1.04 21.04
N ALA A 335 3.30 2.10 21.30
CA ALA A 335 3.77 3.26 22.06
C ALA A 335 4.04 2.94 23.55
N ASP A 336 3.21 2.12 24.19
CA ASP A 336 3.44 1.66 25.56
C ASP A 336 4.72 0.81 25.67
N LEU A 337 4.97 -0.07 24.71
CA LEU A 337 6.20 -0.87 24.63
C LEU A 337 7.43 0.00 24.32
N ALA A 338 7.32 0.97 23.41
CA ALA A 338 8.40 1.91 23.09
C ALA A 338 8.81 2.71 24.34
N TYR A 339 7.83 3.14 25.14
CA TYR A 339 8.08 3.78 26.43
C TYR A 339 8.72 2.86 27.47
N ALA A 340 8.37 1.57 27.47
CA ALA A 340 9.05 0.60 28.31
C ALA A 340 10.53 0.43 27.89
N ALA A 341 10.84 0.58 26.60
CA ALA A 341 12.20 0.55 26.09
C ALA A 341 13.00 1.83 26.42
N ASP A 342 12.47 3.01 26.10
CA ASP A 342 13.15 4.28 26.35
C ASP A 342 12.22 5.39 26.86
N ARG A 343 11.95 5.37 28.17
CA ARG A 343 11.19 6.41 28.87
C ARG A 343 11.85 7.79 28.93
N ASN A 344 13.16 7.89 28.65
CA ASN A 344 13.89 9.15 28.78
C ASN A 344 13.76 10.00 27.51
N SER A 345 13.55 9.35 26.36
CA SER A 345 13.22 10.04 25.12
C SER A 345 11.99 10.94 25.29
N LYS A 346 12.08 12.17 24.81
CA LYS A 346 10.97 13.13 24.80
C LYS A 346 9.91 12.68 23.79
N GLU A 347 10.35 12.30 22.59
CA GLU A 347 9.50 11.79 21.51
C GLU A 347 8.67 10.59 21.97
N VAL A 348 9.30 9.57 22.57
CA VAL A 348 8.59 8.38 23.06
C VAL A 348 7.52 8.72 24.10
N ARG A 349 7.77 9.71 24.96
CA ARG A 349 6.79 10.17 25.96
C ARG A 349 5.60 10.85 25.32
N GLU A 350 5.85 11.79 24.41
CA GLU A 350 4.81 12.52 23.68
C GLU A 350 3.97 11.56 22.82
N THR A 351 4.61 10.63 22.11
CA THR A 351 3.93 9.59 21.33
C THR A 351 3.02 8.73 22.20
N ARG A 352 3.50 8.28 23.37
CA ARG A 352 2.69 7.47 24.30
C ARG A 352 1.48 8.24 24.83
N GLU A 353 1.67 9.50 25.22
CA GLU A 353 0.57 10.35 25.69
C GLU A 353 -0.49 10.53 24.59
N GLN A 354 -0.06 10.80 23.36
CA GLN A 354 -0.95 10.92 22.21
C GLN A 354 -1.68 9.62 21.90
N ALA A 355 -0.97 8.48 21.86
CA ALA A 355 -1.56 7.17 21.58
C ALA A 355 -2.61 6.77 22.64
N GLN A 356 -2.36 7.07 23.92
CA GLN A 356 -3.32 6.83 25.00
C GLN A 356 -4.56 7.72 24.91
N ALA A 357 -4.39 8.99 24.52
CA ALA A 357 -5.51 9.89 24.26
C ALA A 357 -6.38 9.39 23.09
N ASN A 358 -5.75 9.03 21.96
CA ASN A 358 -6.45 8.53 20.77
C ASN A 358 -7.18 7.21 21.06
N TYR A 359 -6.54 6.26 21.73
CA TYR A 359 -7.16 5.01 22.16
C TYR A 359 -8.40 5.23 23.04
N SER A 360 -8.31 6.15 24.01
CA SER A 360 -9.42 6.44 24.91
C SER A 360 -10.62 7.04 24.16
N ILE A 361 -10.34 7.88 23.16
CA ILE A 361 -11.35 8.43 22.24
C ILE A 361 -11.94 7.32 21.37
N GLY A 362 -11.11 6.46 20.77
CA GLY A 362 -11.56 5.31 19.97
C GLY A 362 -12.52 4.40 20.75
N LYS A 363 -12.18 4.05 22.00
CA LYS A 363 -13.07 3.27 22.87
C LYS A 363 -14.35 3.98 23.26
N GLU A 364 -14.36 5.31 23.35
CA GLU A 364 -15.62 6.06 23.51
C GLU A 364 -16.45 6.05 22.22
N MET A 365 -15.80 6.12 21.05
CA MET A 365 -16.48 6.08 19.77
C MET A 365 -17.12 4.72 19.51
N GLU A 366 -16.37 3.62 19.71
CA GLU A 366 -16.91 2.25 19.64
C GLU A 366 -18.16 2.07 20.52
N ARG A 367 -18.13 2.59 21.75
CA ARG A 367 -19.28 2.56 22.67
C ARG A 367 -20.44 3.42 22.18
N ALA A 368 -20.14 4.55 21.55
CA ALA A 368 -21.15 5.49 21.06
C ALA A 368 -21.92 4.91 19.86
N LEU A 369 -21.22 4.29 18.91
CA LEU A 369 -21.82 3.62 17.74
C LEU A 369 -22.80 2.52 18.12
N ASN A 370 -22.47 1.79 19.19
CA ASN A 370 -23.29 0.69 19.69
C ASN A 370 -24.45 1.16 20.60
N ASP A 371 -24.56 2.45 20.89
CA ASP A 371 -25.63 3.00 21.74
C ASP A 371 -26.73 3.64 20.89
N GLN A 372 -27.82 2.91 20.71
CA GLN A 372 -29.00 3.33 19.94
C GLN A 372 -29.67 4.63 20.43
N ARG A 373 -29.25 5.17 21.59
CA ARG A 373 -29.71 6.45 22.12
C ARG A 373 -28.97 7.66 21.55
N ILE A 374 -27.81 7.44 20.93
CA ILE A 374 -27.04 8.51 20.32
C ILE A 374 -27.45 8.56 18.85
N LEU A 375 -28.03 9.67 18.43
CA LEU A 375 -28.45 9.90 17.06
C LEU A 375 -27.24 9.76 16.11
N PRO A 376 -27.37 9.05 14.98
CA PRO A 376 -26.27 8.89 14.03
C PRO A 376 -25.64 10.21 13.56
N LEU A 377 -26.45 11.28 13.44
CA LEU A 377 -25.95 12.60 13.06
C LEU A 377 -24.97 13.19 14.09
N VAL A 378 -25.20 12.98 15.40
CA VAL A 378 -24.25 13.39 16.45
C VAL A 378 -22.95 12.61 16.37
N LEU A 379 -23.01 11.33 15.98
CA LEU A 379 -21.81 10.52 15.74
C LEU A 379 -21.03 11.02 14.53
N LEU A 380 -21.73 11.34 13.42
CA LEU A 380 -21.11 11.96 12.25
C LEU A 380 -20.38 13.26 12.61
N ASP A 381 -21.04 14.19 13.30
CA ASP A 381 -20.40 15.45 13.72
C ASP A 381 -19.17 15.20 14.61
N ALA A 382 -19.26 14.26 15.55
CA ALA A 382 -18.13 13.88 16.40
C ALA A 382 -16.97 13.31 15.59
N MET A 383 -17.25 12.46 14.60
CA MET A 383 -16.24 11.82 13.75
C MET A 383 -15.60 12.83 12.80
N GLU A 384 -16.39 13.71 12.15
CA GLU A 384 -15.88 14.79 11.31
C GLU A 384 -14.85 15.62 12.08
N TRP A 385 -15.16 16.02 13.32
CA TRP A 385 -14.25 16.84 14.12
C TRP A 385 -13.00 16.08 14.58
N LEU A 386 -13.09 14.77 14.77
CA LEU A 386 -11.94 13.93 15.11
C LEU A 386 -11.01 13.71 13.92
N VAL A 387 -11.57 13.56 12.71
CA VAL A 387 -10.81 13.49 11.45
C VAL A 387 -10.16 14.85 11.15
N GLU A 388 -10.88 15.96 11.34
CA GLU A 388 -10.34 17.33 11.21
C GLU A 388 -9.09 17.57 12.08
N GLU A 389 -9.01 16.92 13.25
CA GLU A 389 -7.91 17.06 14.19
C GLU A 389 -6.86 15.92 14.10
N ASP A 390 -6.89 15.09 13.05
CA ASP A 390 -5.96 13.96 12.83
C ASP A 390 -5.93 12.96 14.03
N VAL A 391 -7.10 12.74 14.64
CA VAL A 391 -7.27 11.81 15.77
C VAL A 391 -7.72 10.44 15.30
N LEU A 392 -8.61 10.39 14.31
CA LEU A 392 -9.13 9.18 13.68
C LEU A 392 -8.88 9.24 12.17
N ASP A 393 -8.77 8.09 11.53
CA ASP A 393 -8.81 7.98 10.07
C ASP A 393 -10.22 8.31 9.53
N GLY A 394 -10.27 8.66 8.24
CA GLY A 394 -11.52 8.99 7.55
C GLY A 394 -12.34 7.77 7.13
N GLY A 395 -11.80 6.55 7.20
CA GLY A 395 -12.46 5.35 6.66
C GLY A 395 -13.78 5.07 7.35
N MET A 396 -13.78 5.10 8.69
CA MET A 396 -15.00 4.88 9.46
C MET A 396 -16.05 5.98 9.23
N LEU A 397 -15.61 7.22 8.98
CA LEU A 397 -16.49 8.33 8.62
C LEU A 397 -17.14 8.11 7.25
N ASP A 398 -16.37 7.64 6.28
CA ASP A 398 -16.86 7.33 4.93
C ASP A 398 -17.87 6.18 4.93
N GLU A 399 -17.64 5.14 5.76
CA GLU A 399 -18.61 4.06 5.98
C GLU A 399 -19.92 4.58 6.55
N LEU A 400 -19.85 5.40 7.61
CA LEU A 400 -21.05 5.94 8.26
C LEU A 400 -21.82 6.89 7.33
N ARG A 401 -21.11 7.71 6.53
CA ARG A 401 -21.72 8.54 5.48
C ARG A 401 -22.40 7.69 4.42
N SER A 402 -21.74 6.62 3.97
CA SER A 402 -22.29 5.71 2.96
C SER A 402 -23.55 4.98 3.46
N ALA A 403 -23.62 4.70 4.76
CA ALA A 403 -24.78 4.08 5.40
C ALA A 403 -25.97 5.04 5.60
N LEU A 404 -25.77 6.35 5.46
CA LEU A 404 -26.78 7.39 5.69
C LEU A 404 -26.99 8.22 4.42
N PRO A 405 -27.91 7.81 3.52
CA PRO A 405 -28.29 8.59 2.35
C PRO A 405 -28.69 10.02 2.69
N ASP A 406 -28.51 10.94 1.74
CA ASP A 406 -28.79 12.37 1.92
C ASP A 406 -30.23 12.63 2.42
N GLU A 407 -31.22 11.86 1.95
CA GLU A 407 -32.60 12.01 2.41
C GLU A 407 -32.75 11.71 3.91
N ILE A 408 -32.07 10.69 4.42
CA ILE A 408 -32.10 10.34 5.86
C ILE A 408 -31.37 11.43 6.66
N LEU A 409 -30.25 11.95 6.14
CA LEU A 409 -29.53 13.03 6.81
C LEU A 409 -30.38 14.28 6.95
N GLU A 410 -31.13 14.67 5.92
CA GLU A 410 -32.06 15.79 6.00
C GLU A 410 -33.16 15.56 7.04
N GLU A 411 -33.76 14.36 7.10
CA GLU A 411 -34.72 14.01 8.15
C GLU A 411 -34.10 14.12 9.56
N LEU A 412 -32.89 13.59 9.76
CA LEU A 412 -32.17 13.65 11.03
C LEU A 412 -31.81 15.09 11.45
N ARG A 413 -31.57 15.99 10.49
CA ARG A 413 -31.27 17.40 10.75
C ARG A 413 -32.47 18.13 11.37
N GLU A 414 -33.70 17.71 11.06
CA GLU A 414 -34.93 18.31 11.59
C GLU A 414 -35.31 17.79 13.00
N MET A 415 -34.67 16.71 13.48
CA MET A 415 -34.92 16.09 14.79
C MET A 415 -34.23 16.83 15.95
N ASP A 416 -34.59 18.09 16.17
CA ASP A 416 -33.91 18.98 17.13
C ASP A 416 -33.93 18.47 18.59
N GLU A 417 -35.04 17.86 19.04
CA GLU A 417 -35.17 17.33 20.41
C GLU A 417 -34.26 16.11 20.62
N GLU A 418 -34.30 15.16 19.69
CA GLU A 418 -33.51 13.93 19.72
C GLU A 418 -32.02 14.21 19.55
N TYR A 419 -31.66 15.18 18.71
CA TYR A 419 -30.28 15.63 18.57
C TYR A 419 -29.78 16.22 19.89
N ALA A 420 -30.55 17.12 20.53
CA ALA A 420 -30.18 17.70 21.81
C ALA A 420 -30.10 16.64 22.93
N ALA A 421 -31.01 15.66 22.96
CA ALA A 421 -30.96 14.53 23.88
C ALA A 421 -29.70 13.67 23.66
N SER A 422 -29.31 13.47 22.40
CA SER A 422 -28.12 12.73 22.01
C SER A 422 -26.84 13.41 22.48
N ILE A 423 -26.74 14.75 22.43
CA ILE A 423 -25.62 15.50 23.02
C ILE A 423 -25.52 15.26 24.54
N VAL A 424 -26.66 15.23 25.24
CA VAL A 424 -26.68 14.95 26.69
C VAL A 424 -26.24 13.51 26.98
N CYS A 425 -26.67 12.56 26.15
CA CYS A 425 -26.25 11.17 26.22
C CYS A 425 -24.73 11.04 26.00
N LEU A 426 -24.22 11.69 24.94
CA LEU A 426 -22.80 11.75 24.61
C LEU A 426 -21.99 12.32 25.77
N LYS A 427 -22.42 13.43 26.39
CA LYS A 427 -21.76 14.01 27.57
C LYS A 427 -21.62 13.03 28.73
N LYS A 428 -22.63 12.18 28.94
CA LYS A 428 -22.67 11.22 30.06
C LYS A 428 -21.85 9.97 29.79
N LYS A 429 -21.89 9.47 28.55
CA LYS A 429 -21.32 8.17 28.17
C LYS A 429 -19.95 8.24 27.51
N CYS A 430 -19.72 9.33 26.78
CA CYS A 430 -18.50 9.63 26.05
C CYS A 430 -17.93 11.00 26.50
N PRO A 431 -17.58 11.14 27.80
CA PRO A 431 -17.14 12.41 28.36
C PRO A 431 -15.81 12.91 27.77
N ILE A 432 -14.93 12.05 27.25
CA ILE A 432 -13.67 12.49 26.63
C ILE A 432 -13.99 13.18 25.30
N ILE A 433 -14.79 12.56 24.44
CA ILE A 433 -15.25 13.15 23.16
C ILE A 433 -16.00 14.46 23.42
N TYR A 434 -16.92 14.47 24.39
CA TYR A 434 -17.67 15.68 24.73
C TYR A 434 -16.75 16.81 25.21
N ARG A 435 -15.81 16.53 26.12
CA ARG A 435 -14.91 17.55 26.66
C ARG A 435 -13.98 18.12 25.59
N ARG A 436 -13.50 17.27 24.67
CA ARG A 436 -12.63 17.70 23.57
C ARG A 436 -13.27 18.78 22.72
N PHE A 437 -14.55 18.62 22.40
CA PHE A 437 -15.31 19.57 21.57
C PHE A 437 -16.39 20.32 22.35
N GLN A 438 -16.16 20.59 23.64
CA GLN A 438 -17.20 21.11 24.54
C GLN A 438 -17.88 22.37 24.01
N ALA A 439 -17.09 23.33 23.49
CA ALA A 439 -17.63 24.57 22.96
C ALA A 439 -18.52 24.35 21.72
N ARG A 440 -18.14 23.41 20.83
CA ARG A 440 -18.93 23.07 19.64
C ARG A 440 -20.25 22.39 20.05
N TRP A 441 -20.19 21.42 20.97
CA TRP A 441 -21.38 20.75 21.50
C TRP A 441 -22.33 21.71 22.22
N GLU A 442 -21.82 22.64 23.02
CA GLU A 442 -22.64 23.63 23.73
C GLU A 442 -23.33 24.61 22.77
N ALA A 443 -22.66 24.98 21.66
CA ALA A 443 -23.25 25.81 20.61
C ALA A 443 -24.41 25.08 19.91
N LEU A 444 -24.19 23.84 19.45
CA LEU A 444 -25.22 23.02 18.80
C LEU A 444 -26.39 22.72 19.74
N PHE A 445 -26.11 22.40 21.01
CA PHE A 445 -27.17 22.18 22.00
C PHE A 445 -28.03 23.44 22.17
N LYS A 446 -27.42 24.63 22.21
CA LYS A 446 -28.15 25.89 22.33
C LYS A 446 -29.00 26.18 21.09
N GLU A 447 -28.47 25.92 19.91
CA GLU A 447 -29.19 26.07 18.63
C GLU A 447 -30.42 25.16 18.59
N LYS A 448 -30.22 23.86 18.79
CA LYS A 448 -31.25 22.82 18.72
C LYS A 448 -32.32 22.96 19.82
N THR A 449 -31.97 23.51 20.98
CA THR A 449 -32.95 23.76 22.07
C THR A 449 -33.64 25.13 22.00
N GLY A 450 -33.27 26.00 21.05
CA GLY A 450 -33.74 27.39 20.96
C GLY A 450 -35.27 27.52 20.82
N GLY A 451 -35.88 26.66 20.00
CA GLY A 451 -37.33 26.63 19.76
C GLY A 451 -38.16 25.77 20.72
N LEU A 452 -37.51 25.00 21.61
CA LEU A 452 -38.18 24.03 22.45
C LEU A 452 -38.96 24.66 23.61
N ASN A 453 -40.14 24.10 23.89
CA ASN A 453 -40.96 24.50 25.02
C ASN A 453 -40.35 24.04 26.37
N ARG A 454 -40.93 24.51 27.48
CA ARG A 454 -40.37 24.29 28.83
C ARG A 454 -40.44 22.83 29.29
N GLU A 455 -41.38 22.03 28.76
CA GLU A 455 -41.53 20.61 29.08
C GLU A 455 -40.56 19.75 28.28
N ALA A 456 -40.42 20.00 26.98
CA ALA A 456 -39.40 19.39 26.12
C ALA A 456 -37.99 19.63 26.66
N ARG A 457 -37.67 20.85 27.11
CA ARG A 457 -36.36 21.11 27.76
C ARG A 457 -36.14 20.36 29.08
N ARG A 458 -37.20 19.92 29.76
CA ARG A 458 -37.10 19.14 31.01
C ARG A 458 -36.93 17.64 30.73
N SER A 459 -37.52 17.11 29.67
CA SER A 459 -37.35 15.70 29.28
C SER A 459 -35.93 15.39 28.82
N LEU A 460 -35.20 16.37 28.24
CA LEU A 460 -33.80 16.20 27.80
C LEU A 460 -32.77 15.90 28.92
N ARG A 461 -33.12 16.11 30.20
CA ARG A 461 -32.19 15.94 31.34
C ARG A 461 -32.41 14.66 32.14
N LEU A 462 -33.47 13.91 31.82
CA LEU A 462 -33.80 12.60 32.38
C LEU A 462 -33.13 11.51 31.53
#